data_AF-A0A0V7ZVF0-F1
#
_entry.id   AF-A0A0V7ZVF0-F1
#
_cell.length_a   1.000
_cell.length_b   1.000
_cell.length_c   1.000
_cell.angle_alpha   90.00
_cell.angle_beta   90.00
_cell.angle_gamma   90.00
#
_symmetry.space_group_name_H-M   'P 1'
#
loop_
_entity.id
_entity.type
_entity.pdbx_description
1 polymer ?
#
loop_
_entity_poly.entity_id
_entity_poly.type
_entity_poly.pdbx_seq_one_letter_code
_entity_poly.pdbx_strand_id
1 'polypeptide(L)'
;MSDNVTGASNCDISNDFSQDSVSPNKPLTVNEAGFFGNTDWMFGGKIGSNSGYKGTSDGQSGSWDISNVIKSTWDDVMLVFKSGQGTQLVGYQLNDAVSSGTWESPFEKAAFNFKGKNTKDVSHISVYYREEQETPKKRSIPEPTSMLGLLGFGVFGTVSTLKHKQKQEA
;
A
#
# COMPACT_ATOMS: atom_id res chain seq x y z
N MET A 1 -6.19 15.52 -13.19
CA MET A 1 -6.61 14.14 -13.50
C MET A 1 -7.19 13.45 -12.28
N SER A 2 -6.63 13.62 -11.07
CA SER A 2 -7.25 13.13 -9.81
C SER A 2 -8.72 13.54 -9.67
N ASP A 3 -9.07 14.75 -10.13
CA ASP A 3 -10.42 15.30 -10.05
C ASP A 3 -11.46 14.56 -10.92
N ASN A 4 -11.01 13.69 -11.83
CA ASN A 4 -11.89 12.85 -12.63
C ASN A 4 -12.58 11.77 -11.79
N VAL A 5 -12.12 11.50 -10.56
CA VAL A 5 -12.73 10.51 -9.67
C VAL A 5 -12.98 11.16 -8.31
N THR A 6 -14.25 11.18 -7.90
CA THR A 6 -14.64 11.73 -6.58
C THR A 6 -13.88 11.00 -5.48
N GLY A 7 -13.24 11.75 -4.58
CA GLY A 7 -12.57 11.18 -3.42
C GLY A 7 -11.25 10.45 -3.74
N ALA A 8 -10.70 10.58 -4.96
CA ALA A 8 -9.34 10.16 -5.24
C ALA A 8 -8.32 11.10 -4.56
N SER A 9 -7.30 10.51 -3.93
CA SER A 9 -6.15 11.22 -3.36
C SER A 9 -5.04 11.44 -4.39
N ASN A 10 -4.91 10.52 -5.35
CA ASN A 10 -3.87 10.55 -6.37
C ASN A 10 -4.30 9.85 -7.67
N CYS A 11 -3.58 10.12 -8.76
CA CYS A 11 -3.77 9.52 -10.07
C CYS A 11 -2.41 9.08 -10.62
N ASP A 12 -2.35 7.88 -11.18
CA ASP A 12 -1.16 7.32 -11.81
C ASP A 12 -1.52 6.62 -13.12
N ILE A 13 -0.61 6.59 -14.08
CA ILE A 13 -0.82 6.06 -15.42
C ILE A 13 0.21 4.96 -15.65
N SER A 14 -0.22 3.77 -16.06
CA SER A 14 0.75 2.73 -16.40
C SER A 14 1.58 3.14 -17.61
N ASN A 15 2.86 2.81 -17.62
CA ASN A 15 3.70 3.16 -18.77
C ASN A 15 3.58 2.15 -19.92
N ASP A 16 3.39 0.86 -19.59
CA ASP A 16 3.56 -0.23 -20.56
C ASP A 16 2.33 -1.12 -20.75
N PHE A 17 1.29 -0.94 -19.93
CA PHE A 17 0.19 -1.89 -19.83
C PHE A 17 -1.15 -1.30 -20.24
N SER A 18 -1.87 -2.01 -21.11
CA SER A 18 -3.21 -1.62 -21.58
C SER A 18 -4.32 -2.59 -21.15
N GLN A 19 -3.97 -3.64 -20.40
CA GLN A 19 -4.89 -4.68 -19.93
C GLN A 19 -4.72 -4.90 -18.43
N ASP A 20 -5.80 -4.94 -17.69
CA ASP A 20 -5.83 -5.22 -16.25
C ASP A 20 -6.00 -6.72 -16.01
N SER A 21 -5.05 -7.54 -16.47
CA SER A 21 -5.19 -9.00 -16.38
C SER A 21 -5.28 -9.44 -14.91
N VAL A 22 -6.40 -10.09 -14.54
CA VAL A 22 -6.74 -10.46 -13.15
C VAL A 22 -6.65 -11.96 -12.86
N SER A 23 -6.79 -12.82 -13.87
CA SER A 23 -6.63 -14.28 -13.77
C SER A 23 -6.70 -14.90 -15.17
N PRO A 24 -5.97 -15.99 -15.49
CA PRO A 24 -5.00 -16.71 -14.65
C PRO A 24 -3.62 -16.03 -14.57
N ASN A 25 -3.44 -14.87 -15.20
CA ASN A 25 -2.16 -14.19 -15.30
C ASN A 25 -1.65 -13.76 -13.91
N LYS A 26 -0.50 -14.32 -13.52
CA LYS A 26 0.28 -13.89 -12.37
C LYS A 26 1.71 -13.58 -12.83
N PRO A 27 2.34 -12.49 -12.35
CA PRO A 27 1.77 -11.50 -11.42
C PRO A 27 0.64 -10.66 -12.04
N LEU A 28 -0.17 -10.00 -11.20
CA LEU A 28 -1.24 -9.12 -11.69
C LEU A 28 -0.61 -7.98 -12.46
N THR A 29 -1.21 -7.57 -13.58
CA THR A 29 -0.65 -6.49 -14.40
C THR A 29 -0.48 -5.18 -13.62
N VAL A 30 -1.35 -4.90 -12.65
CA VAL A 30 -1.20 -3.73 -11.76
C VAL A 30 0.05 -3.77 -10.88
N ASN A 31 0.53 -4.97 -10.55
CA ASN A 31 1.74 -5.17 -9.76
C ASN A 31 2.99 -5.07 -10.63
N GLU A 32 2.90 -5.47 -11.90
CA GLU A 32 3.97 -5.21 -12.88
C GLU A 32 4.06 -3.72 -13.24
N ALA A 33 2.91 -3.05 -13.34
CA ALA A 33 2.84 -1.61 -13.60
C ALA A 33 3.39 -0.76 -12.44
N GLY A 34 3.41 -1.30 -11.22
CA GLY A 34 3.95 -0.62 -10.04
C GLY A 34 3.16 0.63 -9.65
N PHE A 35 1.83 0.60 -9.80
CA PHE A 35 0.97 1.76 -9.50
C PHE A 35 1.24 2.30 -8.10
N PHE A 36 1.48 3.61 -8.02
CA PHE A 36 1.81 4.33 -6.79
C PHE A 36 3.07 3.80 -6.08
N GLY A 37 3.97 3.13 -6.81
CA GLY A 37 5.18 2.50 -6.27
C GLY A 37 4.93 1.16 -5.56
N ASN A 38 3.71 0.62 -5.63
CA ASN A 38 3.32 -0.62 -4.93
C ASN A 38 3.15 -1.79 -5.92
N THR A 39 3.51 -3.00 -5.48
CA THR A 39 3.50 -4.22 -6.30
C THR A 39 2.77 -5.40 -5.65
N ASP A 40 2.04 -5.14 -4.58
CA ASP A 40 1.34 -6.11 -3.72
C ASP A 40 -0.18 -5.90 -3.74
N TRP A 41 -0.71 -5.25 -4.79
CA TRP A 41 -2.14 -5.09 -4.98
C TRP A 41 -2.84 -6.44 -5.10
N MET A 42 -4.01 -6.52 -4.48
CA MET A 42 -4.94 -7.63 -4.54
C MET A 42 -6.16 -7.22 -5.36
N PHE A 43 -6.67 -8.11 -6.20
CA PHE A 43 -7.89 -7.84 -6.96
C PHE A 43 -9.13 -8.03 -6.08
N GLY A 44 -9.99 -6.99 -6.03
CA GLY A 44 -11.27 -7.04 -5.34
C GLY A 44 -12.40 -7.48 -6.25
N GLY A 45 -12.60 -6.77 -7.36
CA GLY A 45 -13.74 -6.98 -8.25
C GLY A 45 -13.87 -5.90 -9.30
N LYS A 46 -14.83 -6.06 -10.19
CA LYS A 46 -15.18 -5.09 -11.23
C LYS A 46 -16.51 -4.43 -10.92
N ILE A 47 -16.52 -3.10 -11.01
CA ILE A 47 -17.72 -2.29 -10.87
C ILE A 47 -18.76 -2.75 -11.91
N GLY A 48 -19.99 -3.00 -11.45
CA GLY A 48 -21.12 -3.46 -12.26
C GLY A 48 -21.07 -4.92 -12.70
N SER A 49 -20.00 -5.66 -12.39
CA SER A 49 -19.85 -7.08 -12.78
C SER A 49 -19.85 -8.04 -11.59
N ASN A 50 -19.17 -7.67 -10.50
CA ASN A 50 -19.08 -8.51 -9.31
C ASN A 50 -20.11 -8.09 -8.25
N SER A 51 -20.68 -9.06 -7.53
CA SER A 51 -21.65 -8.79 -6.46
C SER A 51 -21.06 -7.84 -5.41
N GLY A 52 -21.81 -6.80 -5.05
CA GLY A 52 -21.38 -5.77 -4.09
C GLY A 52 -20.53 -4.64 -4.67
N TYR A 53 -20.01 -4.77 -5.89
CA TYR A 53 -19.30 -3.73 -6.63
C TYR A 53 -20.27 -3.02 -7.58
N LYS A 54 -20.90 -1.96 -7.12
CA LYS A 54 -22.00 -1.27 -7.81
C LYS A 54 -21.50 -0.04 -8.56
N GLY A 55 -22.24 0.38 -9.57
CA GLY A 55 -21.96 1.59 -10.34
C GLY A 55 -22.79 1.69 -11.60
N THR A 56 -22.76 2.87 -12.20
CA THR A 56 -23.38 3.17 -13.51
C THR A 56 -22.30 3.63 -14.48
N SER A 57 -22.56 3.49 -15.78
CA SER A 57 -21.67 3.98 -16.83
C SER A 57 -22.50 4.36 -18.05
N ASP A 58 -22.24 5.54 -18.61
CA ASP A 58 -22.66 5.93 -19.95
C ASP A 58 -21.53 5.76 -21.00
N GLY A 59 -20.40 5.21 -20.55
CA GLY A 59 -19.15 5.09 -21.31
C GLY A 59 -18.12 6.14 -20.92
N GLN A 60 -18.48 7.40 -20.74
CA GLN A 60 -17.51 8.49 -20.48
C GLN A 60 -17.64 9.10 -19.08
N SER A 61 -18.71 8.79 -18.38
CA SER A 61 -18.96 9.16 -17.01
C SER A 61 -19.79 8.11 -16.30
N GLY A 62 -19.86 8.21 -14.97
CA GLY A 62 -20.72 7.33 -14.21
C GLY A 62 -20.52 7.42 -12.71
N SER A 63 -20.92 6.35 -12.04
CA SER A 63 -20.79 6.19 -10.59
C SER A 63 -20.08 4.89 -10.24
N TRP A 64 -19.51 4.86 -9.04
CA TRP A 64 -18.89 3.69 -8.44
C TRP A 64 -19.28 3.63 -6.96
N ASP A 65 -19.46 2.42 -6.45
CA ASP A 65 -19.84 2.14 -5.06
C ASP A 65 -19.33 0.76 -4.64
N ILE A 66 -18.46 0.76 -3.65
CA ILE A 66 -17.86 -0.41 -3.00
C ILE A 66 -18.19 -0.49 -1.51
N SER A 67 -19.16 0.30 -1.03
CA SER A 67 -19.58 0.35 0.38
C SER A 67 -19.97 -1.01 0.97
N ASN A 68 -20.43 -1.93 0.13
CA ASN A 68 -20.87 -3.26 0.54
C ASN A 68 -19.75 -4.31 0.58
N VAL A 69 -18.54 -3.97 0.11
CA VAL A 69 -17.42 -4.91 -0.04
C VAL A 69 -16.13 -4.42 0.61
N ILE A 70 -16.00 -3.11 0.82
CA ILE A 70 -14.86 -2.52 1.53
C ILE A 70 -14.80 -3.09 2.95
N LYS A 71 -13.58 -3.41 3.40
CA LYS A 71 -13.32 -3.96 4.73
C LYS A 71 -12.41 -3.03 5.49
N SER A 72 -12.46 -3.09 6.82
CA SER A 72 -11.55 -2.34 7.68
C SER A 72 -10.09 -2.80 7.57
N THR A 73 -9.83 -3.95 6.95
CA THR A 73 -8.48 -4.47 6.69
C THR A 73 -7.87 -3.93 5.41
N TRP A 74 -8.63 -3.20 4.58
CA TRP A 74 -8.12 -2.58 3.36
C TRP A 74 -7.47 -1.25 3.74
N ASP A 75 -6.16 -1.18 3.59
CA ASP A 75 -5.34 -0.01 3.93
C ASP A 75 -5.36 0.98 2.77
N ASP A 76 -5.03 0.50 1.57
CA ASP A 76 -5.15 1.27 0.33
C ASP A 76 -6.22 0.69 -0.58
N VAL A 77 -6.96 1.56 -1.26
CA VAL A 77 -7.90 1.18 -2.31
C VAL A 77 -7.59 1.96 -3.58
N MET A 78 -7.55 1.25 -4.71
CA MET A 78 -7.31 1.81 -6.03
C MET A 78 -8.42 1.40 -7.00
N LEU A 79 -8.92 2.37 -7.77
CA LEU A 79 -9.75 2.13 -8.96
C LEU A 79 -8.87 2.19 -10.21
N VAL A 80 -8.88 1.13 -11.01
CA VAL A 80 -8.16 1.06 -12.28
C VAL A 80 -9.13 1.12 -13.44
N PHE A 81 -8.98 2.15 -14.26
CA PHE A 81 -9.78 2.43 -15.44
C PHE A 81 -9.10 1.86 -16.67
N LYS A 82 -9.92 1.36 -17.60
CA LYS A 82 -9.45 0.84 -18.89
C LYS A 82 -10.40 1.29 -20.00
N SER A 83 -9.85 1.73 -21.14
CA SER A 83 -10.67 2.24 -22.27
C SER A 83 -10.88 1.25 -23.44
N GLY A 84 -10.32 0.04 -23.34
CA GLY A 84 -10.26 -0.91 -24.44
C GLY A 84 -8.84 -1.09 -24.98
N GLN A 85 -8.68 -1.31 -26.29
CA GLN A 85 -7.36 -1.48 -26.92
C GLN A 85 -6.63 -0.13 -27.08
N GLY A 86 -5.31 -0.17 -26.88
CA GLY A 86 -4.39 0.89 -27.30
C GLY A 86 -4.38 2.15 -26.43
N THR A 87 -4.81 2.07 -25.17
CA THR A 87 -4.49 3.09 -24.15
C THR A 87 -3.93 2.39 -22.93
N GLN A 88 -3.05 3.09 -22.23
CA GLN A 88 -2.55 2.67 -20.93
C GLN A 88 -3.70 2.59 -19.91
N LEU A 89 -3.45 1.92 -18.79
CA LEU A 89 -4.35 1.89 -17.63
C LEU A 89 -4.17 3.18 -16.83
N VAL A 90 -5.24 3.63 -16.17
CA VAL A 90 -5.17 4.77 -15.24
C VAL A 90 -5.67 4.33 -13.88
N GLY A 91 -4.82 4.45 -12.86
CA GLY A 91 -5.11 4.14 -11.47
C GLY A 91 -5.47 5.39 -10.69
N TYR A 92 -6.48 5.28 -9.84
CA TYR A 92 -6.91 6.32 -8.90
C TYR A 92 -6.89 5.75 -7.49
N GLN A 93 -5.99 6.24 -6.64
CA GLN A 93 -5.96 5.89 -5.23
C GLN A 93 -7.06 6.68 -4.51
N LEU A 94 -7.87 6.01 -3.70
CA LEU A 94 -8.94 6.65 -2.94
C LEU A 94 -8.42 7.20 -1.62
N ASN A 95 -9.02 8.28 -1.13
CA ASN A 95 -8.83 8.71 0.26
C ASN A 95 -9.49 7.71 1.22
N ASP A 96 -8.97 7.66 2.44
CA ASP A 96 -9.54 6.87 3.54
C ASP A 96 -11.04 7.12 3.70
N ALA A 97 -11.77 6.06 4.02
CA ALA A 97 -13.22 6.04 4.22
C ALA A 97 -14.08 6.42 2.98
N VAL A 98 -13.49 6.73 1.82
CA VAL A 98 -14.27 6.93 0.59
C VAL A 98 -14.65 5.57 0.00
N SER A 99 -15.95 5.27 -0.03
CA SER A 99 -16.46 4.00 -0.55
C SER A 99 -17.40 4.14 -1.74
N SER A 100 -17.69 5.35 -2.19
CA SER A 100 -18.54 5.61 -3.37
C SER A 100 -18.29 7.00 -3.93
N GLY A 101 -18.58 7.18 -5.22
CA GLY A 101 -18.45 8.47 -5.87
C GLY A 101 -18.85 8.46 -7.34
N THR A 102 -18.55 9.56 -8.03
CA THR A 102 -18.66 9.67 -9.49
C THR A 102 -17.31 9.60 -10.15
N TRP A 103 -17.33 9.36 -11.46
CA TRP A 103 -16.15 9.38 -12.30
C TRP A 103 -16.43 9.98 -13.67
N GLU A 104 -15.39 10.53 -14.29
CA GLU A 104 -15.30 10.94 -15.69
C GLU A 104 -14.11 10.22 -16.34
N SER A 105 -14.20 9.95 -17.64
CA SER A 105 -13.17 9.20 -18.35
C SER A 105 -11.82 9.93 -18.28
N PRO A 106 -10.74 9.26 -17.86
CA PRO A 106 -9.41 9.85 -17.88
C PRO A 106 -8.80 9.84 -19.29
N PHE A 107 -9.42 9.13 -20.24
CA PHE A 107 -8.84 8.84 -21.54
C PHE A 107 -9.09 9.98 -22.53
N GLU A 108 -8.46 11.11 -22.24
CA GLU A 108 -8.44 12.28 -23.09
C GLU A 108 -7.36 12.15 -24.17
N LYS A 109 -7.73 12.51 -25.40
CA LYS A 109 -6.84 12.43 -26.56
C LYS A 109 -5.58 13.27 -26.39
N ALA A 110 -5.69 14.40 -25.69
CA ALA A 110 -4.54 15.26 -25.37
C ALA A 110 -3.49 14.55 -24.50
N ALA A 111 -3.92 13.63 -23.62
CA ALA A 111 -3.03 12.90 -22.73
C ALA A 111 -2.50 11.59 -23.34
N PHE A 112 -3.32 10.89 -24.13
CA PHE A 112 -3.01 9.53 -24.61
C PHE A 112 -2.80 9.41 -26.12
N ASN A 113 -2.93 10.51 -26.88
CA ASN A 113 -2.65 10.61 -28.32
C ASN A 113 -3.26 9.48 -29.18
N PHE A 114 -4.50 9.08 -28.92
CA PHE A 114 -5.21 8.08 -29.72
C PHE A 114 -5.99 8.71 -30.89
N LYS A 115 -6.31 7.89 -31.90
CA LYS A 115 -7.13 8.30 -33.06
C LYS A 115 -8.62 8.25 -32.74
N GLY A 116 -9.41 9.15 -33.34
CA GLY A 116 -10.87 9.21 -33.19
C GLY A 116 -11.36 10.37 -32.34
N LYS A 117 -12.39 10.09 -31.50
CA LYS A 117 -13.06 11.04 -30.57
C LYS A 117 -12.04 11.74 -29.66
N ASN A 118 -12.45 12.84 -29.03
CA ASN A 118 -11.61 13.55 -28.06
C ASN A 118 -11.46 12.78 -26.73
N THR A 119 -12.52 12.09 -26.31
CA THR A 119 -12.54 11.27 -25.10
C THR A 119 -12.92 9.84 -25.47
N LYS A 120 -12.24 8.87 -24.86
CA LYS A 120 -12.51 7.45 -25.04
C LYS A 120 -13.43 6.91 -23.95
N ASP A 121 -14.26 5.95 -24.32
CA ASP A 121 -15.17 5.29 -23.39
C ASP A 121 -14.37 4.34 -22.47
N VAL A 122 -14.74 4.26 -21.20
CA VAL A 122 -14.22 3.33 -20.20
C VAL A 122 -14.92 1.99 -20.40
N SER A 123 -14.16 0.94 -20.72
CA SER A 123 -14.68 -0.41 -20.90
C SER A 123 -15.13 -1.02 -19.57
N HIS A 124 -14.34 -0.82 -18.51
CA HIS A 124 -14.67 -1.24 -17.15
C HIS A 124 -13.74 -0.57 -16.13
N ILE A 125 -14.15 -0.64 -14.87
CA ILE A 125 -13.39 -0.19 -13.70
C ILE A 125 -13.14 -1.40 -12.81
N SER A 126 -11.88 -1.67 -12.51
CA SER A 126 -11.43 -2.73 -11.61
C SER A 126 -10.99 -2.14 -10.28
N VAL A 127 -11.38 -2.78 -9.19
CA VAL A 127 -11.04 -2.39 -7.82
C VAL A 127 -9.90 -3.27 -7.34
N TYR A 128 -8.86 -2.62 -6.85
CA TYR A 128 -7.73 -3.25 -6.20
C TYR A 128 -7.57 -2.69 -4.79
N TYR A 129 -7.03 -3.50 -3.91
CA TYR A 129 -6.76 -3.10 -2.53
C TYR A 129 -5.43 -3.67 -2.07
N ARG A 130 -4.89 -3.06 -1.02
CA ARG A 130 -3.80 -3.63 -0.22
C ARG A 130 -4.35 -3.87 1.17
N GLU A 131 -4.02 -5.00 1.76
CA GLU A 131 -4.36 -5.24 3.16
C GLU A 131 -3.25 -4.69 4.05
N GLU A 132 -3.62 -4.19 5.23
CA GLU A 132 -2.66 -3.89 6.27
C GLU A 132 -1.84 -5.18 6.50
N GLN A 133 -0.54 -5.14 6.17
CA GLN A 133 0.34 -6.17 6.66
C GLN A 133 0.33 -6.00 8.17
N GLU A 134 -0.18 -6.99 8.90
CA GLU A 134 -0.03 -7.04 10.35
C GLU A 134 1.46 -6.88 10.64
N THR A 135 1.90 -5.63 10.86
CA THR A 135 3.12 -5.41 11.61
C THR A 135 2.78 -6.09 12.93
N PRO A 136 3.52 -7.14 13.34
CA PRO A 136 3.27 -7.71 14.65
C PRO A 136 3.42 -6.53 15.58
N LYS A 137 2.30 -6.10 16.20
CA LYS A 137 2.30 -5.01 17.18
C LYS A 137 3.50 -5.32 18.04
N LYS A 138 4.55 -4.48 17.98
CA LYS A 138 5.72 -4.68 18.83
C LYS A 138 5.14 -4.72 20.22
N ARG A 139 4.98 -5.92 20.79
CA ARG A 139 4.74 -6.06 22.21
C ARG A 139 5.90 -5.29 22.78
N SER A 140 5.63 -4.15 23.41
CA SER A 140 6.64 -3.43 24.17
C SER A 140 7.13 -4.44 25.19
N ILE A 141 8.24 -5.12 24.88
CA ILE A 141 8.97 -5.89 25.86
C ILE A 141 9.36 -4.82 26.88
N PRO A 142 8.89 -4.89 28.13
CA PRO A 142 9.31 -3.94 29.15
C PRO A 142 10.83 -4.00 29.19
N GLU A 143 11.49 -2.88 28.89
CA GLU A 143 12.94 -2.82 29.00
C GLU A 143 13.31 -3.19 30.45
N PRO A 144 14.21 -4.14 30.68
CA PRO A 144 14.65 -4.44 32.03
C PRO A 144 15.31 -3.19 32.58
N THR A 145 14.67 -2.60 33.59
CA THR A 145 15.19 -1.49 34.39
C THR A 145 16.36 -2.00 35.23
N SER A 146 17.50 -2.25 34.58
CA SER A 146 18.72 -2.75 35.21
C SER A 146 19.97 -2.13 34.58
N MET A 147 19.95 -0.83 34.33
CA MET A 147 21.19 -0.05 34.18
C MET A 147 21.23 1.01 35.27
N LEU A 148 21.57 0.61 36.49
CA LEU A 148 22.04 1.54 37.51
C LEU A 148 23.27 0.96 38.22
N GLY A 149 24.43 1.47 37.79
CA GLY A 149 25.57 1.74 38.67
C GLY A 149 26.52 0.59 38.94
N LEU A 150 27.65 0.57 38.23
CA LEU A 150 28.96 0.34 38.87
C LEU A 150 30.09 0.81 37.93
N LEU A 151 30.37 2.11 37.98
CA LEU A 151 31.61 2.69 37.49
C LEU A 151 32.51 3.02 38.68
N GLY A 152 33.66 2.34 38.72
CA GLY A 152 34.96 2.91 39.08
C GLY A 152 35.30 2.99 40.58
N PHE A 153 36.41 2.36 40.96
CA PHE A 153 37.64 3.03 41.40
C PHE A 153 38.72 1.97 41.62
N GLY A 154 39.82 2.05 40.88
CA GLY A 154 41.06 1.34 41.19
C GLY A 154 42.11 2.34 41.63
N VAL A 155 42.93 2.01 42.64
CA VAL A 155 44.31 2.52 42.78
C VAL A 155 45.15 1.57 43.65
N PHE A 156 46.30 1.20 43.08
CA PHE A 156 47.61 0.73 43.59
C PHE A 156 47.90 0.56 45.10
N GLY A 157 48.79 -0.41 45.39
CA GLY A 157 49.78 -0.27 46.48
C GLY A 157 50.36 -1.56 47.05
N THR A 158 51.49 -2.04 46.50
CA THR A 158 52.40 -3.02 47.11
C THR A 158 53.09 -2.48 48.37
N VAL A 159 53.16 -3.25 49.47
CA VAL A 159 54.27 -3.18 50.45
C VAL A 159 54.61 -4.59 50.97
N SER A 160 55.91 -4.90 50.92
CA SER A 160 56.56 -6.15 51.29
C SER A 160 56.86 -6.28 52.79
N THR A 161 56.81 -7.52 53.28
CA THR A 161 57.57 -8.15 54.39
C THR A 161 57.66 -7.48 55.76
N LEU A 162 57.32 -8.23 56.82
CA LEU A 162 58.20 -8.41 57.99
C LEU A 162 57.86 -9.70 58.77
N LYS A 163 58.91 -10.46 59.07
CA LYS A 163 58.94 -11.70 59.86
C LYS A 163 58.37 -11.49 61.27
N HIS A 164 57.57 -12.44 61.76
CA HIS A 164 57.71 -12.85 63.16
C HIS A 164 57.51 -14.36 63.35
N LYS A 165 58.43 -14.91 64.13
CA LYS A 165 58.72 -16.32 64.36
C LYS A 165 58.50 -16.55 65.85
N GLN A 166 57.42 -17.21 66.28
CA GLN A 166 57.27 -17.88 67.59
C GLN A 166 56.17 -18.94 67.39
N LYS A 167 56.44 -20.25 67.35
CA LYS A 167 56.91 -21.21 68.38
C LYS A 167 55.82 -21.60 69.39
N GLN A 168 55.77 -22.92 69.65
CA GLN A 168 55.05 -23.73 70.67
C GLN A 168 53.89 -24.54 70.05
N GLU A 169 54.07 -25.83 69.70
CA GLU A 169 54.31 -27.04 70.52
C GLU A 169 53.32 -27.22 71.68
N ALA A 170 52.43 -28.21 71.56
CA ALA A 170 52.57 -29.51 72.23
C ALA A 170 51.74 -30.56 71.47
#